data_AF-A0A9W4T629-F1
#
_entry.id   AF-A0A9W4T629-F1
#
_cell.length_a   1.000
_cell.length_b   1.000
_cell.length_c   1.000
_cell.angle_alpha   90.00
_cell.angle_beta   90.00
_cell.angle_gamma   90.00
#
_symmetry.space_group_name_H-M   'P 1'
#
loop_
_entity.id
_entity.type
_entity.pdbx_description
1 polymer ?
#
loop_
_entity_poly.entity_id
_entity_poly.type
_entity_poly.pdbx_seq_one_letter_code
_entity_poly.pdbx_strand_id
1 'polypeptide(L)' 'MSSSSAEIFALLYNFLKTSSLDKITTSSIITQQWNCFKIQSENEDFDCLMGILKDMENEINDDKRKQHLKSLQNINQ' A
#
# COMPACT_ATOMS: atom_id res chain seq x y z
N MET A 1 23.22 -2.08 -5.06
CA MET A 1 22.26 -3.20 -5.09
C MET A 1 20.96 -2.65 -4.54
N SER A 2 20.06 -2.21 -5.41
CA SER A 2 18.92 -1.36 -5.01
C SER A 2 17.64 -1.88 -5.64
N SER A 3 17.40 -3.20 -5.51
CA SER A 3 16.32 -3.87 -6.24
C SER A 3 15.43 -4.76 -5.37
N SER A 4 15.69 -4.91 -4.05
CA SER A 4 14.96 -5.92 -3.27
C SER A 4 13.55 -5.50 -2.85
N SER A 5 13.30 -4.26 -2.42
CA SER A 5 11.98 -3.86 -1.91
C SER A 5 10.95 -3.62 -3.01
N ALA A 6 11.34 -2.95 -4.11
CA ALA A 6 10.45 -2.65 -5.23
C ALA A 6 9.96 -3.90 -5.97
N GLU A 7 10.81 -4.93 -6.08
CA GLU A 7 10.43 -6.21 -6.68
C GLU A 7 9.49 -7.03 -5.77
N ILE A 8 9.77 -7.07 -4.47
CA ILE A 8 8.95 -7.78 -3.47
C ILE A 8 7.52 -7.23 -3.46
N PHE A 9 7.36 -5.91 -3.48
CA PHE A 9 6.05 -5.25 -3.45
C PHE A 9 5.45 -4.96 -4.82
N ALA A 10 6.07 -5.42 -5.92
CA ALA A 10 5.62 -5.11 -7.28
C ALA A 10 4.13 -5.45 -7.51
N LEU A 11 3.67 -6.59 -6.98
CA LEU A 11 2.27 -7.00 -7.07
C LEU A 11 1.33 -6.06 -6.30
N LEU A 12 1.75 -5.65 -5.09
CA LEU A 12 0.99 -4.72 -4.27
C LEU A 12 0.94 -3.32 -4.89
N TYR A 13 2.07 -2.81 -5.40
CA TYR A 13 2.11 -1.55 -6.13
C TYR A 13 1.23 -1.57 -7.37
N ASN A 14 1.27 -2.67 -8.15
CA ASN A 14 0.38 -2.83 -9.29
C ASN A 14 -1.09 -2.84 -8.85
N PHE A 15 -1.43 -3.59 -7.80
CA PHE A 15 -2.77 -3.59 -7.21
C PHE A 15 -3.25 -2.18 -6.85
N LEU A 16 -2.41 -1.38 -6.19
CA LEU A 16 -2.72 -0.01 -5.81
C LEU A 16 -2.86 0.94 -7.01
N LYS A 17 -2.12 0.72 -8.11
CA LYS A 17 -2.19 1.53 -9.34
C LYS A 17 -3.43 1.19 -10.17
N THR A 18 -3.77 -0.08 -10.31
CA THR A 18 -4.70 -0.54 -11.36
C THR A 18 -6.07 -0.94 -10.83
N SER A 19 -6.20 -1.33 -9.56
CA SER A 19 -7.48 -1.78 -9.02
C SER A 19 -8.48 -0.64 -8.91
N SER A 20 -9.77 -0.94 -9.03
CA SER A 20 -10.83 0.03 -8.78
C SER A 20 -10.80 0.49 -7.31
N LEU A 21 -11.19 1.75 -7.05
CA LEU A 21 -11.01 2.37 -5.73
C LEU A 21 -11.80 1.63 -4.62
N ASP A 22 -12.97 1.09 -4.96
CA ASP A 22 -13.80 0.27 -4.06
C ASP A 22 -13.11 -1.00 -3.57
N LYS A 23 -12.15 -1.52 -4.35
CA LYS A 23 -11.35 -2.69 -3.98
C LYS A 23 -10.16 -2.35 -3.10
N ILE A 24 -9.75 -1.08 -3.06
CA ILE A 24 -8.59 -0.63 -2.29
C ILE A 24 -9.08 -0.24 -0.90
N THR A 25 -9.06 -1.23 -0.01
CA THR A 25 -9.40 -1.11 1.41
C THR A 25 -8.21 -1.50 2.27
N THR A 26 -8.13 -1.04 3.51
CA THR A 26 -7.05 -1.41 4.45
C THR A 26 -6.86 -2.92 4.54
N SER A 27 -7.96 -3.68 4.66
CA SER A 27 -7.92 -5.15 4.73
C SER A 27 -7.37 -5.78 3.45
N SER A 28 -7.76 -5.26 2.28
CA SER A 28 -7.22 -5.75 1.01
C SER A 28 -5.72 -5.48 0.86
N ILE A 29 -5.24 -4.31 1.33
CA ILE A 29 -3.83 -3.94 1.22
C ILE A 29 -2.98 -4.79 2.15
N ILE A 30 -3.41 -4.99 3.41
CA ILE A 30 -2.76 -5.90 4.35
C ILE A 30 -2.69 -7.32 3.78
N THR A 31 -3.79 -7.78 3.17
CA THR A 31 -3.81 -9.10 2.52
C THR A 31 -2.77 -9.19 1.40
N GLN A 32 -2.66 -8.16 0.55
CA GLN A 32 -1.66 -8.13 -0.52
C GLN A 32 -0.22 -8.00 0.02
N GLN A 33 -0.02 -7.24 1.10
CA GLN A 33 1.26 -7.14 1.79
C GLN A 33 1.71 -8.51 2.32
N TRP A 34 0.83 -9.26 2.98
CA TRP A 34 1.12 -10.62 3.46
C TRP A 34 1.31 -11.65 2.34
N ASN A 35 0.77 -11.40 1.14
CA ASN A 35 1.09 -12.22 -0.03
C ASN A 35 2.49 -11.92 -0.59
N CYS A 36 2.99 -10.70 -0.40
CA CYS A 36 4.31 -10.26 -0.89
C CYS A 36 5.42 -10.54 0.14
N PHE A 37 5.10 -10.52 1.44
CA PHE A 37 6.06 -10.61 2.53
C PHE A 37 5.52 -11.45 3.69
N LYS A 38 6.42 -11.98 4.52
CA LYS A 38 6.01 -12.77 5.69
C LYS A 38 5.28 -11.87 6.69
N ILE A 39 4.19 -12.37 7.27
CA ILE A 39 3.46 -11.72 8.37
C ILE A 39 4.43 -11.32 9.49
N GLN A 40 4.32 -10.09 9.96
CA GLN A 40 5.19 -9.50 10.98
C GLN A 40 4.39 -9.18 12.26
N SER A 41 4.99 -8.43 13.20
CA SER A 41 4.22 -7.86 14.29
C SER A 41 3.24 -6.80 13.76
N GLU A 42 2.14 -6.56 14.48
CA GLU A 42 1.12 -5.58 14.08
C GLU A 42 1.71 -4.19 13.79
N ASN A 43 2.64 -3.73 14.64
CA ASN A 43 3.30 -2.44 14.45
C ASN A 43 4.17 -2.41 13.20
N GLU A 44 4.95 -3.46 12.94
CA GLU A 44 5.79 -3.55 11.73
C GLU A 44 4.94 -3.62 10.46
N ASP A 45 3.87 -4.41 10.48
CA ASP A 45 2.95 -4.51 9.35
C ASP A 45 2.24 -3.17 9.09
N PHE A 46 1.88 -2.45 10.15
CA PHE A 46 1.27 -1.12 10.05
C PHE A 46 2.26 -0.07 9.53
N ASP A 47 3.49 -0.04 10.05
CA ASP A 47 4.53 0.88 9.60
C ASP A 47 4.89 0.63 8.12
N CYS A 48 4.98 -0.64 7.72
CA CYS A 48 5.19 -1.05 6.33
C CYS A 48 4.04 -0.56 5.43
N LEU A 49 2.79 -0.79 5.85
CA LEU A 49 1.59 -0.32 5.15
C LEU A 49 1.62 1.20 4.95
N MET A 50 1.93 1.97 6.01
CA MET A 50 2.00 3.43 5.91
C MET A 50 3.13 3.92 4.99
N GLY A 51 4.28 3.24 5.00
CA GLY A 51 5.34 3.52 4.04
C GLY A 51 4.87 3.36 2.61
N ILE A 52 4.28 2.20 2.28
CA ILE A 52 3.80 1.87 0.94
C ILE A 52 2.73 2.86 0.45
N LEU A 53 1.78 3.22 1.32
CA LEU A 53 0.72 4.17 0.99
C LEU A 53 1.28 5.57 0.68
N LYS A 54 2.27 6.05 1.45
CA LYS A 54 2.93 7.34 1.22
C LYS A 54 3.76 7.35 -0.06
N ASP A 55 4.51 6.29 -0.31
CA ASP A 55 5.28 6.15 -1.56
C ASP A 55 4.34 6.21 -2.76
N MET A 56 3.21 5.48 -2.68
CA MET A 56 2.22 5.45 -3.74
C MET A 56 1.46 6.75 -3.93
N GLU A 57 1.16 7.47 -2.86
CA GLU A 57 0.60 8.84 -2.92
C GLU A 57 1.52 9.79 -3.70
N ASN A 58 2.85 9.62 -3.56
CA ASN A 58 3.83 10.45 -4.25
C ASN A 58 4.06 10.03 -5.71
N GLU A 59 3.88 8.74 -6.04
CA GLU A 59 4.04 8.21 -7.41
C GLU A 59 2.81 8.34 -8.31
N ILE A 60 1.60 8.34 -7.72
CA ILE A 60 0.35 8.39 -8.49
C ILE A 60 -0.01 9.82 -8.89
N ASN A 61 -0.26 10.01 -10.19
CA ASN A 61 -0.73 11.26 -10.78
C ASN A 61 -2.26 11.39 -10.85
N ASP A 62 -3.02 10.36 -10.45
CA ASP A 62 -4.49 10.39 -10.40
C ASP A 62 -4.97 10.98 -9.05
N ASP A 63 -5.59 12.15 -9.10
CA ASP A 63 -6.02 12.89 -7.91
C ASP A 63 -7.04 12.11 -7.05
N LYS A 64 -7.99 11.41 -7.67
CA LYS A 64 -9.03 10.66 -6.93
C LYS A 64 -8.40 9.50 -6.17
N ARG A 65 -7.51 8.76 -6.84
CA ARG A 65 -6.77 7.66 -6.23
C ARG A 65 -5.84 8.18 -5.15
N LYS A 66 -5.16 9.31 -5.36
CA LYS A 66 -4.31 9.96 -4.37
C LYS A 66 -5.10 10.32 -3.10
N GLN A 67 -6.26 10.96 -3.25
CA GLN A 67 -7.16 11.28 -2.15
C GLN A 67 -7.65 10.02 -1.43
N HIS A 68 -7.96 8.96 -2.17
CA HIS A 68 -8.37 7.68 -1.61
C HIS A 68 -7.26 7.02 -0.80
N LEU A 69 -6.03 6.95 -1.31
CA LEU A 69 -4.89 6.41 -0.55
C LEU A 69 -4.60 7.22 0.71
N LYS A 70 -4.74 8.55 0.64
CA LYS A 70 -4.58 9.43 1.79
C LYS A 70 -5.65 9.20 2.87
N SER A 71 -6.90 8.91 2.48
CA SER A 71 -7.97 8.62 3.46
C SER A 71 -7.67 7.34 4.26
N LEU A 72 -7.02 6.35 3.64
CA LEU A 72 -6.59 5.12 4.29
C LEU A 72 -5.43 5.31 5.29
N GLN A 73 -4.69 6.42 5.22
CA GLN A 73 -3.63 6.74 6.16
C GLN A 73 -4.16 7.35 7.47
N ASN A 74 -5.39 7.90 7.46
CA ASN A 74 -5.96 8.66 8.58
C ASN A 74 -6.86 7.82 9.50
N ILE A 75 -6.70 6.48 9.53
CA ILE A 75 -7.62 5.58 10.24
C ILE A 75 -7.57 5.74 11.77
N ASN A 76 -6.54 6.43 12.29
CA ASN A 76 -6.34 6.69 13.73
C ASN A 76 -6.53 8.17 14.15
N GLN A 77 -7.21 9.01 13.34
CA GLN A 77 -7.68 10.33 13.78
C GLN A 77 -9.16 10.28 14.14
#